data_AF-A0AB74CIL0-F1
#
_entry.id   AF-A0AB74CIL0-F1
#
_cell.length_a   1.000
_cell.length_b   1.000
_cell.length_c   1.000
_cell.angle_alpha   90.00
_cell.angle_beta   90.00
_cell.angle_gamma   90.00
#
_symmetry.space_group_name_H-M   'P 1'
#
loop_
_entity.id
_entity.type
_entity.pdbx_description
1 polymer ?
#
loop_
_entity_poly.entity_id
_entity_poly.type
_entity_poly.pdbx_seq_one_letter_code
_entity_poly.pdbx_strand_id
1 'polypeptide(L)'
;MIPPIAAFAEKPAMSSSRHLDPDIIAEFHSLEQQVLLWVVPAPWDGTGPPNGPDADEIAAAIFQQMGLLITLRCALNGPGVPSPPIQDQISCCLSEARRVLKTISPSSYAWGTLLWSLFHIGSCITVPKEQKDYIATFMAMENKLPVCTSMVSVLSKLWDAIGHDGGFYGPYGIKRFLAREGIKPSL
;
A
#
# COMPACT_ATOMS: atom_id res chain seq x y z
N MET A 1 13.37 -1.71 2.61
CA MET A 1 12.47 -2.19 1.54
C MET A 1 11.87 -1.09 0.68
N ILE A 2 11.39 0.04 1.24
CA ILE A 2 10.84 1.14 0.43
C ILE A 2 11.85 1.71 -0.60
N PRO A 3 13.11 2.03 -0.25
CA PRO A 3 14.05 2.60 -1.23
C PRO A 3 14.39 1.67 -2.40
N PRO A 4 14.63 0.35 -2.19
CA PRO A 4 14.79 -0.59 -3.30
C PRO A 4 13.59 -0.67 -4.26
N ILE A 5 12.36 -0.68 -3.73
CA ILE A 5 11.15 -0.70 -4.57
C ILE A 5 11.01 0.61 -5.36
N ALA A 6 11.34 1.75 -4.75
CA ALA A 6 11.35 3.04 -5.44
C ALA A 6 12.38 3.07 -6.58
N ALA A 7 13.60 2.56 -6.34
CA ALA A 7 14.62 2.46 -7.38
C ALA A 7 14.19 1.52 -8.53
N PHE A 8 13.58 0.37 -8.20
CA PHE A 8 13.00 -0.54 -9.18
C PHE A 8 11.91 0.14 -10.01
N ALA A 9 11.06 0.94 -9.38
CA ALA A 9 9.97 1.67 -10.01
C ALA A 9 10.44 2.71 -11.05
N GLU A 10 11.64 3.27 -10.89
CA GLU A 10 12.21 4.29 -11.78
C GLU A 10 12.96 3.71 -12.98
N LYS A 11 13.23 2.40 -13.01
CA LYS A 11 13.96 1.78 -14.13
C LYS A 11 13.19 1.95 -15.45
N PRO A 12 13.83 2.32 -16.57
CA PRO A 12 13.15 2.32 -17.86
C PRO A 12 12.93 0.89 -18.34
N ALA A 13 11.81 0.65 -19.03
CA ALA A 13 11.69 -0.56 -19.86
C ALA A 13 12.35 -0.29 -21.21
N MET A 14 13.20 -1.21 -21.68
CA MET A 14 14.06 -0.96 -22.83
C MET A 14 13.32 -1.17 -24.17
N SER A 15 12.43 -2.16 -24.25
CA SER A 15 11.79 -2.56 -25.52
C SER A 15 10.40 -3.19 -25.42
N SER A 16 9.92 -3.51 -24.22
CA SER A 16 8.63 -4.16 -23.97
C SER A 16 7.93 -3.52 -22.78
N SER A 17 6.66 -3.86 -22.55
CA SER A 17 6.00 -3.56 -21.29
C SER A 17 6.81 -4.15 -20.13
N ARG A 18 6.95 -3.41 -19.03
CA ARG A 18 7.79 -3.80 -17.87
C ARG A 18 7.55 -5.22 -17.37
N HIS A 19 6.28 -5.64 -17.34
CA HIS A 19 5.88 -6.97 -16.90
C HIS A 19 6.14 -8.11 -17.90
N LEU A 20 6.77 -7.81 -19.03
CA LEU A 20 7.21 -8.75 -20.05
C LEU A 20 8.74 -8.72 -20.24
N ASP A 21 9.44 -7.83 -19.54
CA ASP A 21 10.89 -7.69 -19.61
C ASP A 21 11.56 -8.68 -18.64
N PRO A 22 12.36 -9.64 -19.12
CA PRO A 22 12.95 -10.69 -18.28
C PRO A 22 13.82 -10.17 -17.13
N ASP A 23 14.57 -9.09 -17.35
CA ASP A 23 15.48 -8.52 -16.35
C ASP A 23 14.67 -7.83 -15.25
N ILE A 24 13.61 -7.11 -15.64
CA ILE A 24 12.67 -6.49 -14.69
C ILE A 24 11.93 -7.57 -13.88
N ILE A 25 11.51 -8.66 -14.52
CA ILE A 25 10.83 -9.78 -13.84
C ILE A 25 11.76 -10.47 -12.83
N ALA A 26 13.02 -10.71 -13.20
CA ALA A 26 13.99 -11.33 -12.30
C ALA A 26 14.23 -10.48 -11.04
N GLU A 27 14.40 -9.17 -11.21
CA GLU A 27 14.53 -8.24 -10.10
C GLU A 27 13.25 -8.13 -9.26
N PHE A 28 12.08 -8.10 -9.91
CA PHE A 28 10.78 -8.14 -9.25
C PHE A 28 10.68 -9.34 -8.31
N HIS A 29 11.02 -10.54 -8.78
CA HIS A 29 10.97 -11.75 -7.95
C HIS A 29 11.97 -11.71 -6.80
N SER A 30 13.17 -11.15 -7.01
CA SER A 30 14.14 -10.96 -5.93
C SER A 30 13.60 -10.02 -4.84
N LEU A 31 13.00 -8.90 -5.23
CA LEU A 31 12.40 -7.94 -4.29
C LEU A 31 11.16 -8.53 -3.61
N GLU A 32 10.33 -9.25 -4.35
CA GLU A 32 9.14 -9.92 -3.81
C GLU A 32 9.55 -10.94 -2.73
N GLN A 33 10.56 -11.76 -3.01
CA GLN A 33 11.10 -12.70 -2.05
C GLN A 33 11.61 -11.99 -0.79
N GLN A 34 12.33 -10.87 -0.94
CA GLN A 34 12.78 -10.08 0.22
C GLN A 34 11.61 -9.51 1.04
N VAL A 35 10.53 -9.07 0.39
CA VAL A 35 9.33 -8.58 1.09
C VAL A 35 8.64 -9.72 1.82
N LEU A 36 8.50 -10.90 1.20
CA LEU A 36 7.85 -12.06 1.81
C LEU A 36 8.66 -12.68 2.95
N LEU A 37 10.00 -12.64 2.85
CA LEU A 37 10.91 -13.10 3.90
C LEU A 37 11.14 -12.06 5.00
N TRP A 38 10.59 -10.85 4.86
CA TRP A 38 10.62 -9.87 5.94
C TRP A 38 9.85 -10.44 7.13
N VAL A 39 10.58 -10.73 8.20
CA VAL A 39 10.03 -11.39 9.38
C VAL A 39 9.08 -10.44 10.09
N VAL A 40 7.78 -10.74 9.98
CA VAL A 40 6.80 -10.24 10.94
C VAL A 40 7.12 -10.92 12.28
N PRO A 41 7.46 -10.17 13.34
CA PRO A 41 7.87 -10.78 14.59
C PRO A 41 6.73 -11.63 15.18
N ALA A 42 7.07 -12.79 15.75
CA ALA A 42 6.09 -13.75 16.26
C ALA A 42 5.36 -13.17 17.49
N PRO A 43 4.10 -13.56 17.74
CA PRO A 43 3.40 -13.21 18.98
C PRO A 43 4.24 -13.63 20.19
N TRP A 44 4.32 -12.76 21.20
CA TRP A 44 5.04 -13.11 22.41
C TRP A 44 4.42 -14.35 23.07
N ASP A 45 5.21 -15.42 23.19
CA ASP A 45 4.78 -16.70 23.77
C ASP A 45 4.94 -16.75 25.30
N GLY A 46 5.27 -15.61 25.92
CA GLY A 46 5.57 -15.50 27.35
C GLY A 46 7.00 -15.91 27.72
N THR A 47 7.84 -16.33 26.76
CA THR A 47 9.26 -16.60 26.97
C THR A 47 10.13 -15.53 26.30
N GLY A 48 11.16 -15.05 27.00
CA GLY A 48 12.02 -13.95 26.53
C GLY A 48 11.66 -12.57 27.11
N PRO A 49 12.25 -11.47 26.60
CA PRO A 49 12.06 -10.12 27.14
C PRO A 49 10.58 -9.73 27.21
N PRO A 50 10.15 -8.99 28.24
CA PRO A 50 8.72 -8.82 28.61
C PRO A 50 7.86 -7.97 27.64
N ASN A 51 8.31 -7.71 26.41
CA ASN A 51 7.66 -6.81 25.45
C ASN A 51 7.83 -7.32 24.00
N GLY A 52 7.42 -8.55 23.70
CA GLY A 52 7.26 -8.97 22.30
C GLY A 52 6.06 -8.25 21.65
N PRO A 53 5.96 -8.25 20.31
CA PRO A 53 4.91 -7.52 19.62
C PRO A 53 3.53 -8.05 19.99
N ASP A 54 2.58 -7.14 20.17
CA ASP A 54 1.17 -7.51 20.37
C ASP A 54 0.49 -7.89 19.04
N ALA A 55 -0.75 -8.39 19.13
CA ALA A 55 -1.51 -8.83 17.96
C ALA A 55 -1.81 -7.69 16.96
N ASP A 56 -1.97 -6.46 17.44
CA ASP A 56 -2.23 -5.30 16.60
C ASP A 56 -0.95 -4.87 15.86
N GLU A 57 0.21 -4.94 16.52
CA GLU A 57 1.53 -4.69 15.92
C GLU A 57 1.85 -5.72 14.84
N ILE A 58 1.51 -6.98 15.05
CA ILE A 58 1.64 -8.05 14.05
C ILE A 58 0.72 -7.80 12.86
N ALA A 59 -0.54 -7.47 13.11
CA ALA A 59 -1.49 -7.13 12.05
C ALA A 59 -1.03 -5.90 11.25
N ALA A 60 -0.50 -4.88 11.92
CA ALA A 60 0.09 -3.70 11.29
C ALA A 60 1.29 -4.05 10.42
N ALA A 61 2.19 -4.93 10.88
CA ALA A 61 3.33 -5.39 10.09
C ALA A 61 2.89 -6.17 8.84
N ILE A 62 1.90 -7.06 8.95
CA ILE A 62 1.32 -7.76 7.80
C ILE A 62 0.69 -6.76 6.82
N PHE A 63 -0.06 -5.78 7.32
CA PHE A 63 -0.65 -4.73 6.50
C PHE A 63 0.42 -3.90 5.76
N GLN A 64 1.52 -3.58 6.43
CA GLN A 64 2.66 -2.89 5.82
C GLN A 64 3.32 -3.76 4.73
N GLN A 65 3.50 -5.05 4.99
CA GLN A 65 4.01 -6.01 4.00
C GLN A 65 3.11 -6.05 2.76
N MET A 66 1.79 -6.08 2.93
CA MET A 66 0.84 -5.98 1.81
C MET A 66 0.98 -4.67 1.03
N GLY A 67 1.20 -3.55 1.73
CA GLY A 67 1.47 -2.26 1.09
C GLY A 67 2.74 -2.28 0.22
N LEU A 68 3.80 -2.95 0.67
CA LEU A 68 5.02 -3.16 -0.12
C LEU A 68 4.75 -4.05 -1.35
N LEU A 69 4.04 -5.16 -1.17
CA LEU A 69 3.69 -6.09 -2.24
C LEU A 69 2.82 -5.44 -3.34
N ILE A 70 1.85 -4.62 -2.95
CA ILE A 70 1.00 -3.84 -3.87
C ILE A 70 1.86 -2.82 -4.61
N THR A 71 2.70 -2.08 -3.89
CA THR A 71 3.59 -1.08 -4.50
C THR A 71 4.54 -1.71 -5.52
N LEU A 72 5.10 -2.87 -5.20
CA LEU A 72 5.98 -3.63 -6.09
C LEU A 72 5.25 -4.13 -7.35
N ARG A 73 4.01 -4.62 -7.23
CA ARG A 73 3.18 -5.02 -8.39
C ARG A 73 2.82 -3.83 -9.26
N CYS A 74 2.48 -2.69 -8.67
CA CYS A 74 2.30 -1.44 -9.41
C CYS A 74 3.60 -1.03 -10.13
N ALA A 75 4.76 -1.22 -9.49
CA ALA A 75 6.07 -1.01 -10.10
C ALA A 75 6.39 -1.99 -11.23
N LEU A 76 5.93 -3.24 -11.17
CA LEU A 76 6.06 -4.17 -12.28
C LEU A 76 5.20 -3.74 -13.48
N ASN A 77 4.02 -3.18 -13.24
CA ASN A 77 3.18 -2.64 -14.31
C ASN A 77 3.76 -1.36 -14.92
N GLY A 78 4.18 -0.43 -14.06
CA GLY A 78 4.44 0.95 -14.43
C GLY A 78 3.18 1.84 -14.32
N PRO A 79 3.25 3.08 -14.81
CA PRO A 79 2.16 4.05 -14.70
C PRO A 79 0.85 3.58 -15.35
N GLY A 80 -0.28 3.99 -14.76
CA GLY A 80 -1.62 3.69 -15.29
C GLY A 80 -2.30 2.49 -14.64
N VAL A 81 -3.48 2.14 -15.18
CA VAL A 81 -4.25 0.98 -14.72
C VAL A 81 -3.48 -0.31 -15.07
N PRO A 82 -3.34 -1.27 -14.13
CA PRO A 82 -2.61 -2.49 -14.38
C PRO A 82 -3.23 -3.36 -15.46
N SER A 83 -2.38 -4.14 -16.16
CA SER A 83 -2.88 -5.23 -17.01
C SER A 83 -3.65 -6.27 -16.18
N PRO A 84 -4.60 -7.01 -16.76
CA PRO A 84 -5.46 -7.93 -16.00
C PRO A 84 -4.70 -8.90 -15.07
N PRO A 85 -3.60 -9.56 -15.50
CA PRO A 85 -2.85 -10.45 -14.61
C PRO A 85 -2.26 -9.77 -13.38
N ILE A 86 -1.81 -8.51 -13.51
CA ILE A 86 -1.25 -7.74 -12.39
C ILE A 86 -2.38 -7.19 -11.53
N GLN A 87 -3.48 -6.78 -12.15
CA GLN A 87 -4.67 -6.30 -11.46
C GLN A 87 -5.25 -7.38 -10.53
N ASP A 88 -5.30 -8.64 -10.98
CA ASP A 88 -5.76 -9.77 -10.15
C ASP A 88 -4.86 -9.98 -8.94
N GLN A 89 -3.54 -9.89 -9.13
CA GLN A 89 -2.57 -10.00 -8.03
C GLN A 89 -2.72 -8.85 -7.02
N ILE A 90 -2.89 -7.61 -7.50
CA ILE A 90 -3.14 -6.45 -6.63
C ILE A 90 -4.46 -6.64 -5.88
N SER A 91 -5.52 -7.11 -6.55
CA SER A 91 -6.84 -7.32 -5.95
C SER A 91 -6.81 -8.37 -4.83
N CYS A 92 -6.01 -9.43 -5.00
CA CYS A 92 -5.76 -10.42 -3.96
C CYS A 92 -5.12 -9.77 -2.71
N CYS A 93 -4.03 -9.02 -2.91
CA CYS A 93 -3.36 -8.29 -1.82
C CYS A 93 -4.28 -7.24 -1.16
N LEU A 94 -5.10 -6.53 -1.94
CA LEU A 94 -6.06 -5.55 -1.42
C LEU A 94 -7.13 -6.19 -0.55
N SER A 95 -7.62 -7.36 -0.95
CA SER A 95 -8.62 -8.11 -0.18
C SER A 95 -8.04 -8.53 1.17
N GLU A 96 -6.81 -9.06 1.15
CA GLU A 96 -6.14 -9.47 2.38
C GLU A 96 -5.76 -8.28 3.28
N ALA A 97 -5.22 -7.21 2.70
CA ALA A 97 -4.88 -5.99 3.43
C ALA A 97 -6.12 -5.41 4.16
N ARG A 98 -7.28 -5.37 3.49
CA ARG A 98 -8.52 -4.90 4.13
C ARG A 98 -9.00 -5.83 5.24
N ARG A 99 -8.85 -7.15 5.05
CA ARG A 99 -9.19 -8.13 6.10
C ARG A 99 -8.32 -7.92 7.35
N VAL A 100 -7.01 -7.78 7.17
CA VAL A 100 -6.04 -7.55 8.24
C VAL A 100 -6.26 -6.19 8.92
N LEU A 101 -6.54 -5.13 8.15
CA LEU A 101 -6.77 -3.80 8.73
C LEU A 101 -7.92 -3.80 9.75
N LYS A 102 -8.94 -4.63 9.54
CA LYS A 102 -10.10 -4.76 10.44
C LYS A 102 -9.78 -5.49 11.74
N THR A 103 -8.64 -6.16 11.85
CA THR A 103 -8.25 -6.86 13.07
C THR A 103 -7.49 -5.97 14.04
N ILE A 104 -7.07 -4.77 13.61
CA ILE A 104 -6.33 -3.83 14.45
C ILE A 104 -7.32 -3.10 15.36
N SER A 105 -7.09 -3.18 16.67
CA SER A 105 -7.95 -2.53 17.67
C SER A 105 -8.01 -1.02 17.46
N PRO A 106 -9.19 -0.37 17.59
CA PRO A 106 -9.33 1.08 17.43
C PRO A 106 -8.43 1.94 18.35
N SER A 107 -8.09 1.41 19.53
CA SER A 107 -7.25 2.07 20.54
C SER A 107 -5.75 1.81 20.37
N SER A 108 -5.34 0.96 19.42
CA SER A 108 -3.95 0.54 19.25
C SER A 108 -3.02 1.70 18.85
N TYR A 109 -1.79 1.67 19.35
CA TYR A 109 -0.75 2.59 18.88
C TYR A 109 -0.20 2.23 17.50
N ALA A 110 -0.42 0.99 17.04
CA ALA A 110 0.09 0.49 15.77
C ALA A 110 -0.41 1.33 14.57
N TRP A 111 -1.59 1.94 14.69
CA TRP A 111 -2.15 2.90 13.73
C TRP A 111 -1.19 4.03 13.33
N GLY A 112 -0.35 4.50 14.27
CA GLY A 112 0.63 5.56 14.03
C GLY A 112 1.69 5.19 12.98
N THR A 113 1.87 3.90 12.70
CA THR A 113 2.86 3.39 11.74
C THR A 113 2.29 3.15 10.34
N LEU A 114 0.97 3.29 10.17
CA LEU A 114 0.29 2.79 8.97
C LEU A 114 0.05 3.86 7.90
N LEU A 115 0.38 5.13 8.14
CA LEU A 115 0.02 6.23 7.24
C LEU A 115 0.46 5.99 5.78
N TRP A 116 1.72 5.56 5.59
CA TRP A 116 2.25 5.28 4.26
C TRP A 116 1.48 4.15 3.56
N SER A 117 1.29 3.02 4.26
CA SER A 117 0.60 1.84 3.72
C SER A 117 -0.87 2.11 3.47
N LEU A 118 -1.55 2.85 4.37
CA LEU A 118 -2.94 3.25 4.21
C LEU A 118 -3.13 4.04 2.91
N PHE A 119 -2.23 4.96 2.64
CA PHE A 119 -2.31 5.77 1.44
C PHE A 119 -2.02 4.99 0.16
N HIS A 120 -0.97 4.15 0.17
CA HIS A 120 -0.59 3.34 -1.00
C HIS A 120 -1.64 2.27 -1.32
N ILE A 121 -2.14 1.56 -0.31
CA ILE A 121 -3.21 0.56 -0.47
C ILE A 121 -4.49 1.24 -0.94
N GLY A 122 -4.89 2.34 -0.29
CA GLY A 122 -6.07 3.12 -0.65
C GLY A 122 -6.04 3.61 -2.11
N SER A 123 -4.87 4.03 -2.61
CA SER A 123 -4.70 4.50 -3.99
C SER A 123 -5.00 3.46 -5.08
N CYS A 124 -5.07 2.18 -4.71
CA CYS A 124 -5.36 1.08 -5.63
C CYS A 124 -6.83 0.58 -5.55
N ILE A 125 -7.64 1.09 -4.61
CA ILE A 125 -9.03 0.66 -4.43
C ILE A 125 -9.94 1.43 -5.39
N THR A 126 -10.53 0.74 -6.36
CA THR A 126 -11.40 1.36 -7.39
C THR A 126 -12.89 1.08 -7.19
N VAL A 127 -13.25 0.12 -6.33
CA VAL A 127 -14.65 -0.28 -6.12
C VAL A 127 -15.29 0.61 -5.04
N PRO A 128 -16.38 1.35 -5.33
CA PRO A 128 -16.94 2.32 -4.39
C PRO A 128 -17.38 1.74 -3.03
N LYS A 129 -17.89 0.50 -3.02
CA LYS A 129 -18.26 -0.18 -1.77
C LYS A 129 -17.04 -0.44 -0.90
N GLU A 130 -15.91 -0.79 -1.51
CA GLU A 130 -14.66 -1.09 -0.83
C GLU A 130 -13.98 0.17 -0.32
N GLN A 131 -14.05 1.26 -1.08
CA GLN A 131 -13.60 2.58 -0.65
C GLN A 131 -14.31 3.02 0.62
N LYS A 132 -15.65 2.91 0.65
CA LYS A 132 -16.46 3.26 1.84
C LYS A 132 -16.08 2.42 3.06
N ASP A 133 -15.98 1.10 2.88
CA ASP A 133 -15.59 0.16 3.94
C ASP A 133 -14.17 0.42 4.47
N TYR A 134 -13.24 0.76 3.57
CA TYR A 134 -11.87 1.10 3.89
C TYR A 134 -11.78 2.36 4.76
N ILE A 135 -12.46 3.44 4.33
CA ILE A 135 -12.52 4.69 5.10
C ILE A 135 -13.21 4.47 6.44
N ALA A 136 -14.31 3.71 6.49
CA ALA A 136 -15.01 3.42 7.74
C ALA A 136 -14.11 2.69 8.75
N THR A 137 -13.37 1.68 8.30
CA THR A 137 -12.41 0.93 9.14
C THR A 137 -11.34 1.85 9.70
N PHE A 138 -10.74 2.64 8.82
CA PHE A 138 -9.70 3.60 9.19
C PHE A 138 -10.20 4.71 10.14
N MET A 139 -11.43 5.20 9.93
CA MET A 139 -12.04 6.23 10.78
C MET A 139 -12.55 5.69 12.12
N ALA A 140 -12.53 4.38 12.34
CA ALA A 140 -12.88 3.78 13.63
C ALA A 140 -11.82 4.04 14.71
N MET A 141 -10.56 4.37 14.32
CA MET A 141 -9.47 4.70 15.24
C MET A 141 -9.89 5.72 16.31
N GLU A 142 -9.62 5.45 17.58
CA GLU A 142 -10.00 6.34 18.68
C GLU A 142 -9.10 7.58 18.72
N ASN A 143 -7.78 7.38 18.61
CA ASN A 143 -6.76 8.43 18.65
C ASN A 143 -6.50 9.05 17.27
N LYS A 144 -7.56 9.59 16.63
CA LYS A 144 -7.46 10.16 15.28
C LYS A 144 -6.44 11.29 15.22
N LEU A 145 -5.36 11.07 14.47
CA LEU A 145 -4.44 12.14 14.12
C LEU A 145 -5.08 13.05 13.06
N PRO A 146 -4.89 14.39 13.08
CA PRO A 146 -5.43 15.29 12.06
C PRO A 146 -5.08 14.89 10.62
N VAL A 147 -3.90 14.30 10.42
CA VAL A 147 -3.44 13.75 9.14
C VAL A 147 -4.41 12.70 8.58
N CYS A 148 -5.16 12.03 9.45
CA CYS A 148 -6.11 11.02 9.05
C CYS A 148 -7.26 11.60 8.23
N THR A 149 -7.85 12.68 8.68
CA THR A 149 -8.93 13.38 7.98
C THR A 149 -8.44 13.96 6.65
N SER A 150 -7.22 14.51 6.62
CA SER A 150 -6.60 14.98 5.39
C SER A 150 -6.43 13.83 4.38
N MET A 151 -5.96 12.67 4.83
CA MET A 151 -5.79 11.50 3.96
C MET A 151 -7.11 11.02 3.35
N VAL A 152 -8.22 11.02 4.10
CA VAL A 152 -9.56 10.67 3.57
C VAL A 152 -9.95 11.61 2.42
N SER A 153 -9.75 12.91 2.62
CA SER A 153 -10.05 13.92 1.60
C SER A 153 -9.20 13.71 0.34
N VAL A 154 -7.90 13.46 0.52
CA VAL A 154 -6.98 13.19 -0.59
C VAL A 154 -7.36 11.90 -1.33
N LEU A 155 -7.65 10.81 -0.62
CA LEU A 155 -8.06 9.54 -1.23
C LEU A 155 -9.37 9.68 -2.00
N SER A 156 -10.35 10.41 -1.46
CA SER A 156 -11.64 10.62 -2.13
C SER A 156 -11.46 11.35 -3.46
N LYS A 157 -10.69 12.45 -3.46
CA LYS A 157 -10.36 13.18 -4.69
C LYS A 157 -9.52 12.36 -5.66
N LEU A 158 -8.62 11.51 -5.14
CA LEU A 158 -7.81 10.62 -5.96
C LEU A 158 -8.68 9.57 -6.66
N TRP A 159 -9.64 8.96 -5.95
CA TRP A 159 -10.58 8.01 -6.54
C TRP A 159 -11.43 8.63 -7.63
N ASP A 160 -11.91 9.86 -7.41
CA ASP A 160 -12.59 10.63 -8.46
C ASP A 160 -11.66 10.83 -9.66
N ALA A 161 -10.41 11.26 -9.43
CA ALA A 161 -9.44 11.46 -10.50
C ALA A 161 -9.13 10.18 -11.28
N ILE A 162 -9.00 9.03 -10.61
CA ILE A 162 -8.78 7.71 -11.24
C ILE A 162 -9.95 7.35 -12.17
N GLY A 163 -11.19 7.67 -11.76
CA GLY A 163 -12.37 7.43 -12.60
C GLY A 163 -12.37 8.21 -13.92
N HIS A 164 -11.66 9.33 -13.99
CA HIS A 164 -11.53 10.16 -15.18
C HIS A 164 -10.25 9.88 -15.98
N ASP A 165 -9.13 9.63 -15.30
CA ASP A 165 -7.83 9.35 -15.89
C ASP A 165 -7.14 8.23 -15.08
N GLY A 166 -7.06 7.05 -15.70
CA GLY A 166 -6.39 5.89 -15.12
C GLY A 166 -4.91 6.09 -14.82
N GLY A 167 -4.28 7.14 -15.37
CA GLY A 167 -2.91 7.56 -15.05
C GLY A 167 -2.71 8.09 -13.62
N PHE A 168 -3.78 8.24 -12.82
CA PHE A 168 -3.70 8.50 -11.39
C PHE A 168 -3.76 7.23 -10.53
N TYR A 169 -3.86 6.04 -11.13
CA TYR A 169 -3.96 4.79 -10.39
C TYR A 169 -2.70 4.47 -9.58
N GLY A 170 -2.90 4.05 -8.34
CA GLY A 170 -1.86 3.45 -7.50
C GLY A 170 -0.71 4.39 -7.12
N PRO A 171 0.37 3.84 -6.53
CA PRO A 171 1.50 4.62 -6.02
C PRO A 171 2.19 5.56 -7.02
N TYR A 172 2.24 5.21 -8.31
CA TYR A 172 2.78 6.13 -9.33
C TYR A 172 1.89 7.35 -9.52
N GLY A 173 0.58 7.13 -9.55
CA GLY A 173 -0.41 8.17 -9.78
C GLY A 173 -0.46 9.19 -8.66
N ILE A 174 -0.10 8.80 -7.43
CA ILE A 174 -0.07 9.67 -6.26
C ILE A 174 0.76 10.94 -6.52
N LYS A 175 2.03 10.81 -6.96
CA LYS A 175 2.92 11.97 -7.16
C LYS A 175 2.34 12.94 -8.18
N ARG A 176 1.80 12.42 -9.27
CA ARG A 176 1.15 13.20 -10.34
C ARG A 176 -0.10 13.90 -9.81
N PHE A 177 -0.91 13.20 -9.02
CA PHE A 177 -2.13 13.74 -8.41
C PHE A 177 -1.82 14.86 -7.42
N LEU A 178 -0.88 14.64 -6.49
CA LEU A 178 -0.48 15.66 -5.51
C LEU A 178 0.03 16.92 -6.19
N ALA A 179 0.85 16.78 -7.25
CA ALA A 179 1.32 17.91 -8.04
C ALA A 179 0.15 18.67 -8.72
N ARG A 180 -0.84 17.96 -9.27
CA ARG A 180 -2.04 18.54 -9.88
C ARG A 180 -2.85 19.38 -8.88
N GLU A 181 -2.98 18.88 -7.65
CA GLU A 181 -3.74 19.53 -6.59
C GLU A 181 -2.92 20.62 -5.86
N GLY A 182 -1.69 20.91 -6.29
CA GLY A 182 -0.80 21.89 -5.65
C GLY A 182 -0.31 21.47 -4.27
N ILE A 183 -0.44 20.18 -3.93
CA ILE A 183 0.01 19.61 -2.66
C ILE A 183 1.50 19.27 -2.81
N LYS A 184 2.36 20.07 -2.17
CA LYS A 184 3.79 19.74 -2.08
C LYS A 184 3.96 18.60 -1.07
N PRO A 185 4.59 17.48 -1.43
CA PRO A 185 5.05 16.52 -0.45
C PRO A 185 6.06 17.25 0.45
N SER A 186 5.70 17.51 1.69
CA SER A 186 6.66 17.92 2.71
C SER A 186 7.53 16.69 3.02
N LEU A 187 8.72 16.65 2.42
CA LEU A 187 9.82 15.80 2.87
C LEU A 187 10.53 16.49 4.04
#